data_AF-F7JRZ0-F1
#
_entry.id   AF-F7JRZ0-F1
#
_cell.length_a   1.000
_cell.length_b   1.000
_cell.length_c   1.000
_cell.angle_alpha   90.00
_cell.angle_beta   90.00
_cell.angle_gamma   90.00
#
_symmetry.space_group_name_H-M   'P 1'
#
loop_
_entity.id
_entity.type
_entity.pdbx_description
1 polymer ?
#
loop_
_entity_poly.entity_id
_entity_poly.type
_entity_poly.pdbx_seq_one_letter_code
_entity_poly.pdbx_strand_id
1 'polypeptide(L)'
;MGKFKKTLVSAAKADLAQEQEQKRLRKKHHVEEEGLLIVERDNLLKFFVRCLASTIRIGATIFLFLLAAIGLVALVYPEVREVLLRVLYQIGQELFMMLR
;
A
#
# COMPACT_ATOMS: atom_id res chain seq x y z
N MET A 1 25.11 -28.56 33.85
CA MET A 1 24.38 -29.60 33.08
C MET A 1 22.94 -29.22 32.72
N GLY A 2 22.16 -28.52 33.56
CA GLY A 2 20.72 -28.26 33.29
C GLY A 2 20.37 -27.31 32.13
N LYS A 3 21.26 -26.37 31.78
CA LYS A 3 21.01 -25.42 30.68
C LYS A 3 20.94 -26.11 29.30
N PHE A 4 21.81 -27.08 29.05
CA PHE A 4 21.84 -27.85 27.79
C PHE A 4 20.57 -28.69 27.60
N LYS A 5 20.06 -29.34 28.66
CA LYS A 5 18.78 -30.07 28.58
C LYS A 5 17.61 -29.15 28.24
N LYS A 6 17.58 -27.93 28.80
CA LYS A 6 16.49 -26.98 28.54
C LYS A 6 16.50 -26.47 27.09
N THR A 7 17.67 -26.16 26.53
CA THR A 7 17.80 -25.74 25.12
C THR A 7 17.51 -26.86 24.14
N LEU A 8 17.93 -28.10 24.43
CA LEU A 8 17.61 -29.26 23.58
C LEU A 8 16.10 -29.55 23.56
N VAL A 9 15.43 -29.43 24.72
CA VAL A 9 13.97 -29.63 24.81
C VAL A 9 13.21 -28.50 24.12
N SER A 10 13.68 -27.25 24.19
CA SER A 10 13.03 -26.15 23.45
C SER A 10 13.22 -26.27 21.94
N ALA A 11 14.40 -26.71 21.48
CA ALA A 11 14.65 -26.95 20.06
C ALA A 11 13.75 -28.09 19.54
N ALA A 12 13.68 -29.22 20.25
CA ALA A 12 12.81 -30.34 19.88
C ALA A 12 11.32 -29.95 19.82
N LYS A 13 10.86 -29.05 20.70
CA LYS A 13 9.48 -28.53 20.64
C LYS A 13 9.24 -27.62 19.43
N ALA A 14 10.23 -26.81 19.05
CA ALA A 14 10.14 -25.94 17.87
C ALA A 14 10.09 -26.77 16.58
N ASP A 15 10.93 -27.81 16.48
CA ASP A 15 10.95 -28.73 15.33
C ASP A 15 9.60 -29.45 15.19
N LEU A 16 9.03 -29.94 16.29
CA LEU A 16 7.70 -30.57 16.31
C LEU A 16 6.58 -29.60 15.89
N ALA A 17 6.64 -28.34 16.32
CA ALA A 17 5.66 -27.33 15.93
C ALA A 17 5.73 -27.04 14.43
N GLN A 18 6.94 -26.92 13.87
CA GLN A 18 7.16 -26.70 12.45
C GLN A 18 6.68 -27.90 11.61
N GLU A 19 6.91 -29.14 12.06
CA GLU A 19 6.38 -30.34 11.41
C GLU A 19 4.85 -30.39 11.42
N GLN A 20 4.21 -30.01 12.53
CA GLN A 20 2.75 -29.96 12.63
C GLN A 20 2.15 -28.92 11.69
N GLU A 21 2.77 -27.74 11.60
CA GLU A 21 2.36 -26.67 10.70
C GLU A 21 2.49 -27.11 9.23
N GLN A 22 3.60 -27.78 8.89
CA GLN A 22 3.79 -28.36 7.56
C GLN A 22 2.79 -29.49 7.25
N LYS A 23 2.49 -30.36 8.21
CA LYS A 23 1.44 -31.38 8.04
C LYS A 23 0.06 -30.75 7.81
N ARG A 24 -0.25 -29.64 8.47
CA ARG A 24 -1.48 -28.87 8.25
C ARG A 24 -1.52 -28.27 6.84
N LEU A 25 -0.43 -27.67 6.38
CA LEU A 25 -0.31 -27.08 5.04
C LEU A 25 -0.42 -28.16 3.95
N ARG A 26 0.26 -29.30 4.10
CA ARG A 26 0.19 -30.42 3.14
C ARG A 26 -1.22 -30.98 3.01
N LYS A 27 -1.94 -31.14 4.14
CA LYS A 27 -3.36 -31.56 4.14
C LYS A 27 -4.27 -30.54 3.45
N LYS A 28 -4.05 -29.24 3.66
CA LYS A 28 -4.84 -28.17 3.03
C LYS A 28 -4.65 -28.12 1.50
N HIS A 29 -3.46 -28.43 1.02
CA HIS A 29 -3.09 -28.31 -0.40
C HIS A 29 -3.06 -29.64 -1.17
N HIS A 30 -3.43 -30.78 -0.56
CA HIS A 30 -3.46 -32.11 -1.19
C HIS A 30 -2.15 -32.53 -1.88
N VAL A 31 -1.00 -32.19 -1.28
CA VAL A 31 0.32 -32.53 -1.82
C VAL A 31 0.90 -33.73 -1.08
N GLU A 32 1.06 -34.86 -1.77
CA GLU A 32 1.58 -36.12 -1.19
C GLU A 32 3.12 -36.23 -1.22
N GLU A 33 3.83 -35.42 -2.01
CA GLU A 33 5.29 -35.56 -2.19
C GLU A 33 6.10 -35.19 -0.94
N GLU A 34 6.75 -36.19 -0.33
CA GLU A 34 7.63 -36.04 0.83
C GLU A 34 8.96 -35.39 0.42
N GLY A 35 9.23 -34.19 0.94
CA GLY A 35 10.44 -33.41 0.64
C GLY A 35 10.20 -31.96 0.23
N LEU A 36 8.96 -31.57 -0.06
CA LEU A 36 8.60 -30.19 -0.43
C LEU A 36 8.24 -29.32 0.78
N LEU A 37 8.94 -28.20 0.93
CA LEU A 37 8.61 -27.14 1.88
C LEU A 37 7.53 -26.22 1.28
N ILE A 38 6.31 -26.24 1.82
CA ILE A 38 5.22 -25.38 1.37
C ILE A 38 5.34 -24.06 2.13
N VAL A 39 5.68 -22.99 1.40
CA VAL A 39 5.72 -21.64 1.95
C VAL A 39 4.60 -20.84 1.30
N GLU A 40 3.55 -20.52 2.05
CA GLU A 40 2.57 -19.53 1.61
C GLU A 40 3.30 -18.18 1.48
N ARG A 41 3.31 -17.61 0.28
CA ARG A 41 3.90 -16.29 0.02
C ARG A 41 2.78 -15.26 0.08
N ASP A 42 2.87 -14.36 1.05
CA ASP A 42 1.96 -13.23 1.16
C ASP A 42 2.21 -12.25 -0.01
N ASN A 43 1.37 -12.35 -1.05
CA ASN A 43 1.35 -11.41 -2.18
C ASN A 43 0.77 -10.02 -1.82
N LEU A 44 0.70 -9.71 -0.53
CA LEU A 44 0.13 -8.48 0.01
C LEU A 44 0.81 -7.24 -0.59
N LEU A 45 2.14 -7.25 -0.75
CA LEU A 45 2.86 -6.12 -1.34
C LEU A 45 2.40 -5.82 -2.79
N LYS A 46 2.23 -6.87 -3.61
CA LYS A 46 1.77 -6.73 -5.01
C LYS A 46 0.33 -6.25 -5.07
N PHE A 47 -0.51 -6.69 -4.13
CA PHE A 47 -1.88 -6.20 -3.97
C PHE A 47 -1.90 -4.72 -3.55
N PHE A 48 -1.08 -4.33 -2.57
CA PHE A 48 -0.97 -2.95 -2.09
C PHE A 48 -0.54 -1.99 -3.20
N VAL A 49 0.51 -2.31 -3.96
CA VAL A 49 0.97 -1.47 -5.08
C VAL A 49 -0.11 -1.33 -6.14
N ARG A 50 -0.81 -2.43 -6.48
CA ARG A 50 -1.89 -2.39 -7.47
C ARG A 50 -3.09 -1.58 -6.97
N CYS A 51 -3.42 -1.69 -5.70
CA CYS A 51 -4.51 -0.96 -5.05
C CYS A 51 -4.19 0.54 -4.97
N LEU A 52 -2.96 0.90 -4.59
CA LEU A 52 -2.48 2.28 -4.55
C LEU A 52 -2.50 2.92 -5.94
N ALA A 53 -1.99 2.22 -6.96
CA ALA A 53 -2.00 2.72 -8.34
C ALA A 53 -3.42 2.91 -8.90
N SER A 54 -4.39 2.09 -8.45
CA SER A 54 -5.80 2.27 -8.80
C SER A 54 -6.43 3.46 -8.08
N THR A 55 -6.12 3.62 -6.79
CA THR A 55 -6.62 4.71 -5.95
C THR A 55 -6.14 6.05 -6.46
N ILE A 56 -4.85 6.17 -6.81
CA ILE A 56 -4.28 7.38 -7.39
C ILE A 56 -4.97 7.73 -8.71
N ARG A 57 -5.25 6.75 -9.57
CA ARG A 57 -5.96 6.99 -10.84
C ARG A 57 -7.38 7.53 -10.61
N ILE A 58 -8.14 6.90 -9.72
CA ILE A 58 -9.50 7.35 -9.39
C ILE A 58 -9.46 8.75 -8.79
N GLY A 59 -8.56 8.98 -7.83
CA GLY A 59 -8.33 10.28 -7.23
C GLY A 59 -8.01 11.35 -8.28
N ALA A 60 -7.07 11.07 -9.19
CA ALA A 60 -6.70 11.99 -10.26
C ALA A 60 -7.88 12.31 -11.18
N THR A 61 -8.72 11.33 -11.54
CA THR A 61 -9.91 11.57 -12.34
C THR A 61 -10.92 12.47 -11.62
N ILE A 62 -11.15 12.25 -10.33
CA ILE A 62 -12.04 13.09 -9.52
C ILE A 62 -11.50 14.52 -9.43
N PHE A 63 -10.20 14.67 -9.11
CA PHE A 63 -9.54 15.97 -9.07
C PHE A 63 -9.65 16.70 -10.41
N LEU A 64 -9.42 16.00 -11.52
CA LEU A 64 -9.55 16.57 -12.86
C LEU A 64 -10.99 17.06 -13.13
N PHE A 65 -12.00 16.30 -12.70
CA PHE A 65 -13.41 16.68 -12.83
C PHE A 65 -13.74 17.95 -12.03
N LEU A 66 -13.26 18.03 -10.79
CA LEU A 66 -13.45 19.22 -9.95
C LEU A 66 -12.77 20.44 -10.56
N LEU A 67 -11.53 20.28 -11.05
CA LEU A 67 -10.77 21.34 -11.68
C LEU A 67 -11.46 21.82 -12.97
N ALA A 68 -11.99 20.88 -13.77
CA ALA A 68 -12.76 21.17 -14.96
C ALA A 68 -14.06 21.93 -14.64
N ALA A 69 -14.78 21.55 -13.58
CA ALA A 69 -15.98 22.25 -13.13
C ALA A 69 -15.68 23.71 -12.73
N ILE A 70 -14.63 23.93 -11.92
CA ILE A 70 -14.18 25.27 -11.55
C ILE A 70 -13.76 26.07 -12.79
N GLY A 71 -13.01 25.45 -13.69
CA GLY A 71 -12.60 26.07 -14.96
C GLY A 71 -13.78 26.48 -15.84
N LEU A 72 -14.82 25.64 -15.90
CA LEU A 72 -16.03 25.93 -16.66
C LEU A 72 -16.82 27.11 -16.05
N VAL A 73 -16.97 27.14 -14.72
CA VAL A 73 -17.59 28.28 -14.02
C VAL A 73 -16.79 29.57 -14.27
N ALA A 74 -15.47 29.52 -14.19
CA ALA A 74 -14.60 30.66 -14.48
C ALA A 74 -14.66 31.11 -15.95
N LEU A 75 -14.97 30.20 -16.87
CA LEU A 75 -15.13 30.55 -18.29
C LEU A 75 -16.42 31.34 -18.54
N VAL A 76 -17.51 30.91 -17.91
CA VAL A 76 -18.85 31.52 -18.06
C VAL A 76 -18.95 32.85 -17.32
N TYR A 77 -18.36 32.95 -16.12
CA TYR A 77 -18.46 34.12 -15.26
C TYR A 77 -17.12 34.88 -15.19
N PRO A 78 -17.01 36.07 -15.83
CA PRO A 78 -15.75 36.81 -15.90
C PRO A 78 -15.25 37.27 -14.52
N GLU A 79 -16.15 37.65 -13.62
CA GLU A 79 -15.79 38.07 -12.25
C GLU A 79 -15.07 36.96 -11.48
N VAL A 80 -15.52 35.71 -11.65
CA VAL A 80 -14.93 34.54 -10.98
C VAL A 80 -13.51 34.28 -11.48
N ARG A 81 -13.26 34.46 -12.78
CA ARG A 81 -11.93 34.27 -13.37
C ARG A 81 -10.91 35.26 -12.83
N GLU A 82 -11.28 36.53 -12.69
CA GLU A 82 -10.36 37.56 -12.18
C GLU A 82 -9.94 37.28 -10.74
N VAL A 83 -10.89 36.88 -9.89
CA VAL A 83 -10.60 36.49 -8.50
C VAL A 83 -9.67 35.27 -8.47
N LEU A 84 -9.95 34.23 -9.27
CA LEU A 84 -9.12 33.03 -9.34
C LEU A 84 -7.67 33.33 -9.77
N LEU A 85 -7.48 34.12 -10.82
CA LEU A 85 -6.15 34.48 -11.31
C LEU A 85 -5.37 35.32 -10.29
N ARG A 86 -6.06 36.22 -9.58
CA ARG A 86 -5.44 37.03 -8.53
C ARG A 86 -4.91 36.16 -7.39
N VAL A 87 -5.72 35.22 -6.90
CA VAL A 87 -5.32 34.29 -5.84
C VAL A 87 -4.15 33.42 -6.31
N LEU A 88 -4.19 32.92 -7.55
CA LEU A 88 -3.11 32.11 -8.11
C LEU A 88 -1.78 32.88 -8.17
N TYR A 89 -1.84 34.15 -8.59
CA TYR A 89 -0.66 35.02 -8.64
C TYR A 89 -0.10 35.29 -7.24
N GLN A 90 -0.96 35.57 -6.25
CA GLN A 90 -0.54 35.78 -4.86
C GLN A 90 0.16 34.55 -4.28
N ILE A 91 -0.40 33.36 -4.46
CA ILE A 91 0.21 32.10 -3.98
C ILE A 91 1.58 31.88 -4.65
N GLY A 92 1.67 32.12 -5.96
CA GLY A 92 2.94 32.00 -6.69
C GLY A 92 4.02 32.96 -6.17
N GLN A 93 3.63 34.21 -5.88
CA GLN A 93 4.54 35.19 -5.29
C GLN A 93 4.97 34.82 -3.87
N GLU A 94 4.04 34.37 -3.02
CA GLU A 94 4.35 33.93 -1.65
C GLU A 94 5.31 32.73 -1.66
N LEU A 95 5.05 31.72 -2.49
CA LEU A 95 5.94 30.57 -2.65
C LEU A 95 7.32 30.99 -3.12
N PHE A 96 7.41 31.87 -4.11
CA PHE A 96 8.69 32.39 -4.62
C PHE A 96 9.45 33.18 -3.55
N MET A 97 8.74 33.97 -2.73
CA MET A 97 9.33 34.68 -1.58
C MET A 97 9.81 33.74 -0.49
N MET A 98 9.10 32.64 -0.22
CA MET A 98 9.54 31.63 0.76
C MET A 98 10.73 30.80 0.28
N LEU A 99 10.93 30.68 -1.04
CA LEU A 99 12.01 29.88 -1.65
C LEU A 99 13.33 30.67 -1.84
N ARG A 100 13.32 32.00 -1.67
CA ARG A 100 14.46 32.91 -1.87
C ARG A 100 15.05 33.36 -0.53
#